data_AF-A0A8S0FQ28-F1
#
_entry.id   AF-A0A8S0FQ28-F1
#
_cell.length_a   1.000
_cell.length_b   1.000
_cell.length_c   1.000
_cell.angle_alpha   90.00
_cell.angle_beta   90.00
_cell.angle_gamma   90.00
#
_symmetry.space_group_name_H-M   'P 1'
#
loop_
_entity.id
_entity.type
_entity.pdbx_description
1 polymer ?
#
loop_
_entity_poly.entity_id
_entity_poly.type
_entity_poly.pdbx_seq_one_letter_code
_entity_poly.pdbx_strand_id
1 'polypeptide(L)'
;MWPKVKKGDAVPVVVTVKDSVGKPVPNISFILKRGDATPRNSGATLYGDVDTMDDLTVQPSSGAAVTLADSGNTIDGVTGADGTASFTVGQDNTPGYKTPLTVTLTDNATITATLDTIFTVPTSPNVATAYFWGHMADTATVSGKMLHRPLLKSELPSGVTAAATPNVTSGHVINETWALAHVIDSTKWDVARQCGSMNNVPSSAELQTLHSGFSTLGWPSSISFPYLSTDKAGSFYCGVEEGSGSLNCGIQPAKTPGFATCFQ
;
A
#
# COMPACT_ATOMS: atom_id res chain seq x y z
N MET A 1 -16.52 -10.19 -2.48
CA MET A 1 -15.81 -8.93 -2.22
C MET A 1 -15.05 -9.14 -0.93
N TRP A 2 -13.72 -9.01 -0.93
CA TRP A 2 -12.91 -9.25 0.27
C TRP A 2 -12.99 -8.03 1.21
N PRO A 3 -13.10 -8.22 2.52
CA PRO A 3 -13.02 -7.10 3.45
C PRO A 3 -11.63 -6.45 3.36
N LYS A 4 -11.65 -5.14 3.11
CA LYS A 4 -10.47 -4.29 2.92
C LYS A 4 -10.64 -3.03 3.76
N VAL A 5 -9.76 -2.83 4.73
CA VAL A 5 -9.76 -1.64 5.62
C VAL A 5 -8.35 -1.04 5.70
N LYS A 6 -8.14 0.07 6.42
CA LYS A 6 -6.79 0.60 6.67
C LYS A 6 -6.15 -0.18 7.82
N LYS A 7 -4.82 -0.26 7.85
CA LYS A 7 -4.13 -0.75 9.05
C LYS A 7 -4.54 0.07 10.28
N GLY A 8 -4.70 -0.58 11.42
CA GLY A 8 -5.27 0.04 12.63
C GLY A 8 -6.80 0.08 12.69
N ASP A 9 -7.50 -0.13 11.58
CA ASP A 9 -8.94 -0.37 11.58
C ASP A 9 -9.23 -1.87 11.79
N ALA A 10 -10.46 -2.18 12.18
CA ALA A 10 -10.92 -3.56 12.37
C ALA A 10 -11.98 -3.96 11.34
N VAL A 11 -11.82 -5.16 10.78
CA VAL A 11 -12.77 -5.81 9.87
C VAL A 11 -13.82 -6.58 10.68
N PRO A 12 -15.12 -6.32 10.53
CA PRO A 12 -16.14 -7.21 11.05
C PRO A 12 -16.20 -8.49 10.20
N VAL A 13 -16.11 -9.65 10.84
CA VAL A 13 -16.22 -10.96 10.22
C VAL A 13 -17.30 -11.76 10.93
N VAL A 14 -18.12 -12.45 10.14
CA VAL A 14 -19.22 -13.27 10.63
C VAL A 14 -19.09 -14.67 10.04
N VAL A 15 -19.07 -15.66 10.92
CA VAL A 15 -19.22 -17.08 10.56
C VAL A 15 -20.69 -17.42 10.64
N THR A 16 -21.22 -18.03 9.60
CA THR A 16 -22.60 -18.55 9.59
C THR A 16 -22.54 -20.01 9.19
N VAL A 17 -23.03 -20.88 10.07
CA VAL A 17 -23.16 -22.31 9.77
C VAL A 17 -24.58 -22.58 9.33
N LYS A 18 -24.75 -23.31 8.23
CA LYS A 18 -26.05 -23.66 7.65
C LYS A 18 -26.15 -25.16 7.48
N ASP A 19 -27.37 -25.69 7.60
CA ASP A 19 -27.68 -27.06 7.21
C ASP A 19 -27.74 -27.22 5.68
N SER A 20 -28.02 -28.44 5.21
CA SER A 20 -28.09 -28.76 3.79
C SER A 20 -29.24 -28.06 3.04
N VAL A 21 -30.22 -27.50 3.75
CA VAL A 21 -31.32 -26.71 3.17
C VAL A 21 -31.09 -25.20 3.30
N GLY A 22 -29.92 -24.79 3.82
CA GLY A 22 -29.51 -23.39 3.92
C GLY A 22 -29.98 -22.65 5.17
N LYS A 23 -30.57 -23.34 6.16
CA LYS A 23 -31.03 -22.74 7.40
C LYS A 23 -29.87 -22.62 8.41
N PRO A 24 -29.70 -21.47 9.10
CA PRO A 24 -28.67 -21.32 10.11
C PRO A 24 -28.81 -22.34 11.25
N VAL A 25 -27.68 -22.86 11.72
CA VAL A 25 -27.62 -23.89 12.77
C VAL A 25 -26.88 -23.34 14.00
N PRO A 26 -27.53 -23.29 15.16
CA PRO A 26 -26.92 -22.79 16.39
C PRO A 26 -26.00 -23.83 17.04
N ASN A 27 -25.12 -23.35 17.93
CA ASN A 27 -24.25 -24.16 18.78
C ASN A 27 -23.31 -25.09 18.01
N ILE A 28 -22.84 -24.67 16.84
CA ILE A 28 -21.84 -25.41 16.07
C ILE A 28 -20.45 -24.88 16.40
N SER A 29 -19.60 -25.77 16.89
CA SER A 29 -18.19 -25.51 17.15
C SER A 29 -17.37 -25.47 15.86
N PHE A 30 -16.46 -24.51 15.78
CA PHE A 30 -15.53 -24.36 14.67
C PHE A 30 -14.18 -23.84 15.15
N ILE A 31 -13.17 -24.05 14.33
CA ILE A 31 -11.83 -23.51 14.48
C ILE A 31 -11.63 -22.44 13.42
N LEU A 32 -11.26 -21.23 13.83
CA LEU A 32 -10.77 -20.17 12.93
C LEU A 32 -9.25 -20.21 12.91
N LYS A 33 -8.66 -20.43 11.74
CA LYS A 33 -7.22 -20.55 11.52
C LYS A 33 -6.71 -19.38 10.70
N ARG A 34 -5.64 -18.74 11.16
CA ARG A 34 -4.83 -17.80 10.37
C ARG A 34 -3.97 -18.57 9.37
N GLY A 35 -3.94 -18.16 8.10
CA GLY A 35 -2.98 -18.68 7.12
C GLY A 35 -1.85 -17.69 6.84
N ASP A 36 -1.04 -17.99 5.83
CA ASP A 36 0.13 -17.18 5.50
C ASP A 36 -0.24 -15.79 4.97
N ALA A 37 0.42 -14.77 5.51
CA ALA A 37 0.35 -13.43 4.94
C ALA A 37 1.06 -13.39 3.58
N THR A 38 0.50 -12.60 2.66
CA THR A 38 1.03 -12.43 1.31
C THR A 38 1.02 -10.96 0.89
N PRO A 39 2.00 -10.52 0.09
CA PRO A 39 1.91 -9.24 -0.60
C PRO A 39 0.78 -9.26 -1.63
N ARG A 40 0.47 -8.11 -2.22
CA ARG A 40 -0.59 -8.00 -3.24
C ARG A 40 -0.24 -8.76 -4.51
N ASN A 41 1.02 -8.70 -4.93
CA ASN A 41 1.50 -9.32 -6.17
C ASN A 41 2.71 -10.22 -5.89
N SER A 42 2.80 -11.33 -6.63
CA SER A 42 3.88 -12.33 -6.50
C SER A 42 5.27 -11.81 -6.92
N GLY A 43 5.35 -10.62 -7.51
CA GLY A 43 6.61 -9.94 -7.81
C GLY A 43 7.32 -9.38 -6.57
N ALA A 44 6.67 -9.43 -5.40
CA ALA A 44 7.24 -9.04 -4.13
C ALA A 44 7.28 -10.20 -3.13
N THR A 45 8.21 -10.09 -2.18
CA THR A 45 8.25 -10.90 -0.97
C THR A 45 7.69 -10.09 0.20
N LEU A 46 7.43 -10.77 1.32
CA LEU A 46 7.20 -10.08 2.59
C LEU A 46 8.41 -9.18 2.90
N TYR A 47 8.16 -8.06 3.57
CA TYR A 47 9.12 -6.98 3.82
C TYR A 47 9.05 -6.50 5.26
N GLY A 48 10.19 -6.09 5.81
CA GLY A 48 10.29 -5.59 7.18
C GLY A 48 10.41 -6.72 8.21
N ASP A 49 10.05 -6.40 9.44
CA ASP A 49 9.99 -7.35 10.54
C ASP A 49 8.70 -8.18 10.43
N VAL A 50 8.75 -9.21 9.58
CA VAL A 50 7.55 -9.99 9.21
C VAL A 50 6.88 -10.58 10.44
N ASP A 51 7.67 -11.08 11.40
CA ASP A 51 7.22 -11.72 12.65
C ASP A 51 6.33 -10.82 13.51
N THR A 52 6.37 -9.49 13.32
CA THR A 52 5.50 -8.54 14.03
C THR A 52 4.55 -7.78 13.11
N MET A 53 4.78 -7.84 11.80
CA MET A 53 4.02 -7.11 10.78
C MET A 53 2.88 -7.94 10.16
N ASP A 54 2.80 -9.22 10.48
CA ASP A 54 1.78 -10.11 9.95
C ASP A 54 0.77 -10.59 11.02
N ASP A 55 1.01 -10.28 12.30
CA ASP A 55 0.12 -10.48 13.44
C ASP A 55 -1.31 -10.00 13.17
N LEU A 56 -2.29 -10.88 13.40
CA LEU A 56 -3.70 -10.51 13.42
C LEU A 56 -4.22 -10.47 14.84
N THR A 57 -4.92 -9.40 15.21
CA THR A 57 -5.69 -9.36 16.46
C THR A 57 -7.13 -9.73 16.16
N VAL A 58 -7.63 -10.81 16.77
CA VAL A 58 -9.02 -11.25 16.65
C VAL A 58 -9.74 -11.00 17.97
N GLN A 59 -10.79 -10.21 17.92
CA GLN A 59 -11.62 -9.87 19.07
C GLN A 59 -13.03 -10.44 18.85
N PRO A 60 -13.42 -11.49 19.61
CA PRO A 60 -14.80 -11.98 19.61
C PRO A 60 -15.78 -10.92 20.14
N SER A 61 -17.05 -11.03 19.77
CA SER A 61 -18.12 -10.16 20.30
C SER A 61 -18.25 -10.20 21.83
N SER A 62 -17.82 -11.28 22.47
CA SER A 62 -17.70 -11.42 23.92
C SER A 62 -16.38 -12.10 24.27
N GLY A 63 -15.57 -11.49 25.14
CA GLY A 63 -14.28 -12.03 25.57
C GLY A 63 -13.12 -11.06 25.33
N ALA A 64 -11.90 -11.55 25.52
CA ALA A 64 -10.68 -10.77 25.27
C ALA A 64 -10.19 -10.97 23.82
N ALA A 65 -9.46 -9.98 23.32
CA ALA A 65 -8.74 -10.09 22.06
C ALA A 65 -7.64 -11.17 22.16
N VAL A 66 -7.42 -11.88 21.06
CA VAL A 66 -6.36 -12.87 20.91
C VAL A 66 -5.52 -12.47 19.71
N THR A 67 -4.19 -12.49 19.89
CA THR A 67 -3.25 -12.31 18.79
C THR A 67 -2.96 -13.67 18.15
N LEU A 68 -3.10 -13.73 16.83
CA LEU A 68 -2.65 -14.83 15.98
C LEU A 68 -1.39 -14.35 15.28
N ALA A 69 -0.24 -14.66 15.88
CA ALA A 69 1.06 -14.23 15.38
C ALA A 69 1.49 -15.09 14.18
N ASP A 70 1.49 -16.41 14.37
CA ASP A 70 2.02 -17.30 13.35
C ASP A 70 0.94 -17.85 12.41
N SER A 71 1.37 -18.24 11.22
CA SER A 71 0.53 -19.03 10.32
C SER A 71 0.18 -20.36 11.00
N GLY A 72 -1.10 -20.69 10.94
CA GLY A 72 -1.65 -21.85 11.61
C GLY A 72 -2.04 -21.64 13.07
N ASN A 73 -1.83 -20.46 13.67
CA ASN A 73 -2.49 -20.11 14.92
C ASN A 73 -4.02 -20.17 14.76
N THR A 74 -4.69 -20.61 15.81
CA THR A 74 -6.13 -20.86 15.80
C THR A 74 -6.84 -20.24 17.00
N ILE A 75 -8.12 -19.92 16.82
CA ILE A 75 -9.08 -19.73 17.91
C ILE A 75 -10.27 -20.67 17.72
N ASP A 76 -10.84 -21.11 18.84
CA ASP A 76 -12.10 -21.83 18.86
C ASP A 76 -13.27 -20.83 18.87
N GLY A 77 -14.36 -21.20 18.20
CA GLY A 77 -15.60 -20.45 18.18
C GLY A 77 -16.81 -21.36 18.18
N VAL A 78 -17.95 -20.81 18.58
CA VAL A 78 -19.24 -21.50 18.59
C VAL A 78 -20.30 -20.56 18.05
N THR A 79 -21.16 -21.03 17.14
CA THR A 79 -22.30 -20.23 16.67
C THR A 79 -23.34 -20.02 17.76
N GLY A 80 -23.87 -18.80 17.86
CA GLY A 80 -24.96 -18.43 18.75
C GLY A 80 -26.31 -18.98 18.30
N ALA A 81 -27.37 -18.56 18.98
CA ALA A 81 -28.74 -19.04 18.74
C ALA A 81 -29.27 -18.76 17.33
N ASP A 82 -28.74 -17.74 16.64
CA ASP A 82 -29.07 -17.39 15.26
C ASP A 82 -28.23 -18.15 14.21
N GLY A 83 -27.36 -19.05 14.65
CA GLY A 83 -26.44 -19.80 13.80
C GLY A 83 -25.23 -19.00 13.32
N THR A 84 -24.91 -17.87 13.96
CA THR A 84 -23.76 -17.03 13.61
C THR A 84 -22.76 -16.84 14.76
N ALA A 85 -21.51 -16.54 14.43
CA ALA A 85 -20.50 -16.05 15.37
C ALA A 85 -19.80 -14.84 14.77
N SER A 86 -19.73 -13.74 15.53
CA SER A 86 -19.14 -12.48 15.06
C SER A 86 -17.85 -12.14 15.80
N PHE A 87 -16.87 -11.64 15.04
CA PHE A 87 -15.59 -11.16 15.53
C PHE A 87 -15.11 -9.95 14.73
N THR A 88 -14.22 -9.17 15.31
CA THR A 88 -13.47 -8.14 14.60
C THR A 88 -12.02 -8.56 14.45
N VAL A 89 -11.45 -8.36 13.28
CA VAL A 89 -10.05 -8.69 12.97
C VAL A 89 -9.32 -7.40 12.68
N GLY A 90 -8.23 -7.13 13.40
CA GLY A 90 -7.36 -5.98 13.21
C GLY A 90 -5.95 -6.39 12.82
N GLN A 91 -5.22 -5.46 12.21
CA GLN A 91 -3.79 -5.56 11.95
C GLN A 91 -3.19 -4.16 11.98
N ASP A 92 -2.48 -3.85 13.06
CA ASP A 92 -2.01 -2.48 13.34
C ASP A 92 -0.65 -2.22 12.70
N ASN A 93 0.21 -3.24 12.75
CA ASN A 93 1.53 -3.21 12.13
C ASN A 93 1.50 -4.06 10.87
N THR A 94 1.54 -3.44 9.70
CA THR A 94 1.64 -4.15 8.42
C THR A 94 2.11 -3.20 7.31
N PRO A 95 2.87 -3.69 6.33
CA PRO A 95 3.19 -2.98 5.09
C PRO A 95 2.12 -3.19 4.00
N GLY A 96 0.95 -3.76 4.32
CA GLY A 96 -0.13 -3.93 3.35
C GLY A 96 -0.26 -5.37 2.88
N TYR A 97 -0.47 -6.29 3.82
CA TYR A 97 -0.64 -7.71 3.54
C TYR A 97 -2.09 -8.12 3.31
N LYS A 98 -2.22 -9.30 2.70
CA LYS A 98 -3.44 -10.09 2.66
C LYS A 98 -3.21 -11.39 3.42
N THR A 99 -4.12 -11.69 4.35
CA THR A 99 -4.02 -12.89 5.19
C THR A 99 -5.33 -13.68 5.12
N PRO A 100 -5.31 -14.96 4.72
CA PRO A 100 -6.51 -15.78 4.71
C PRO A 100 -6.88 -16.22 6.14
N LEU A 101 -8.17 -16.13 6.46
CA LEU A 101 -8.77 -16.74 7.64
C LEU A 101 -9.65 -17.91 7.20
N THR A 102 -9.34 -19.10 7.67
CA THR A 102 -10.07 -20.33 7.32
C THR A 102 -10.82 -20.85 8.52
N VAL A 103 -12.12 -21.06 8.36
CA VAL A 103 -12.99 -21.70 9.33
C VAL A 103 -13.15 -23.16 8.95
N THR A 104 -13.06 -24.05 9.95
CA THR A 104 -13.30 -25.49 9.82
C THR A 104 -14.20 -25.94 10.95
N LEU A 105 -15.25 -26.72 10.67
CA LEU A 105 -16.09 -27.26 11.76
C LEU A 105 -15.33 -28.33 12.55
N THR A 106 -15.44 -28.30 13.87
CA THR A 106 -14.71 -29.22 14.76
C THR A 106 -15.15 -30.67 14.56
N ASP A 107 -16.45 -30.91 14.42
CA ASP A 107 -17.03 -32.25 14.26
C ASP A 107 -17.05 -32.74 12.80
N ASN A 108 -16.71 -31.88 11.85
CA ASN A 108 -16.65 -32.23 10.44
C ASN A 108 -15.61 -31.38 9.70
N ALA A 109 -14.36 -31.86 9.70
CA ALA A 109 -13.24 -31.19 9.07
C ALA A 109 -13.35 -31.02 7.53
N THR A 110 -14.34 -31.64 6.89
CA THR A 110 -14.59 -31.46 5.45
C THR A 110 -15.36 -30.18 5.13
N ILE A 111 -16.01 -29.58 6.13
CA ILE A 111 -16.77 -28.34 5.98
C ILE A 111 -15.87 -27.17 6.36
N THR A 112 -15.42 -26.43 5.35
CA THR A 112 -14.54 -25.29 5.51
C THR A 112 -15.02 -24.07 4.72
N ALA A 113 -14.59 -22.88 5.15
CA ALA A 113 -14.76 -21.64 4.41
C ALA A 113 -13.55 -20.73 4.64
N THR A 114 -13.08 -20.04 3.61
CA THR A 114 -11.94 -19.11 3.70
C THR A 114 -12.35 -17.71 3.31
N LEU A 115 -11.86 -16.73 4.07
CA LEU A 115 -12.03 -15.31 3.83
C LEU A 115 -10.66 -14.61 3.88
N ASP A 116 -10.26 -13.94 2.81
CA ASP A 116 -9.07 -13.09 2.83
C ASP A 116 -9.38 -11.77 3.55
N THR A 117 -8.56 -11.40 4.53
CA THR A 117 -8.55 -10.06 5.14
C THR A 117 -7.41 -9.23 4.57
N ILE A 118 -7.68 -7.96 4.29
CA ILE A 118 -6.70 -7.04 3.70
C ILE A 118 -6.67 -5.76 4.54
N PHE A 119 -5.47 -5.40 4.99
CA PHE A 119 -5.21 -4.16 5.73
C PHE A 119 -4.28 -3.29 4.92
N THR A 120 -4.77 -2.12 4.54
CA THR A 120 -4.08 -1.25 3.58
C THR A 120 -3.20 -0.20 4.24
N VAL A 121 -2.20 0.26 3.51
CA VAL A 121 -1.21 1.25 3.99
C VAL A 121 -1.20 2.52 3.14
N PRO A 122 -0.92 3.69 3.73
CA PRO A 122 -0.87 4.95 2.98
C PRO A 122 0.33 5.04 2.04
N THR A 123 1.35 4.20 2.22
CA THR A 123 2.65 4.30 1.51
C THR A 123 2.82 3.30 0.37
N SER A 124 1.72 2.65 -0.03
CA SER A 124 1.59 1.91 -1.28
C SER A 124 0.38 2.44 -2.05
N PRO A 125 0.44 2.58 -3.39
CA PRO A 125 -0.69 3.05 -4.18
C PRO A 125 -1.78 1.99 -4.34
N ASN A 126 -3.03 2.44 -4.47
CA ASN A 126 -4.15 1.53 -4.70
C ASN A 126 -4.29 1.14 -6.19
N VAL A 127 -3.22 0.63 -6.79
CA VAL A 127 -3.20 0.17 -8.19
C VAL A 127 -2.92 -1.32 -8.28
N ALA A 128 -3.47 -1.97 -9.29
CA ALA A 128 -3.40 -3.44 -9.42
C ALA A 128 -1.97 -3.97 -9.49
N THR A 129 -1.03 -3.16 -9.97
CA THR A 129 0.39 -3.51 -10.16
C THR A 129 1.28 -3.16 -8.98
N ALA A 130 0.74 -2.57 -7.91
CA ALA A 130 1.48 -2.29 -6.67
C ALA A 130 1.85 -3.58 -5.96
N TYR A 131 3.04 -3.66 -5.36
CA TYR A 131 3.47 -4.85 -4.64
C TYR A 131 2.68 -5.08 -3.36
N PHE A 132 2.21 -4.03 -2.70
CA PHE A 132 1.45 -4.13 -1.45
C PHE A 132 0.03 -3.59 -1.58
N TRP A 133 -0.81 -3.89 -0.58
CA TRP A 133 -2.17 -3.39 -0.53
C TRP A 133 -2.19 -1.95 -0.02
N GLY A 134 -2.35 -1.02 -0.94
CA GLY A 134 -2.25 0.41 -0.69
C GLY A 134 -3.55 1.19 -0.58
N HIS A 135 -3.46 2.37 0.03
CA HIS A 135 -4.43 3.48 -0.04
C HIS A 135 -3.75 4.86 -0.15
N MET A 136 -2.52 4.93 -0.68
CA MET A 136 -1.83 6.20 -0.95
C MET A 136 -2.74 7.17 -1.67
N ALA A 137 -2.68 8.45 -1.28
CA ALA A 137 -3.37 9.50 -2.00
C ALA A 137 -2.83 9.56 -3.43
N ASP A 138 -3.69 9.34 -4.43
CA ASP A 138 -3.27 9.45 -5.83
C ASP A 138 -2.95 10.91 -6.21
N THR A 139 -3.54 11.88 -5.52
CA THR A 139 -3.39 13.31 -5.80
C THR A 139 -3.29 14.17 -4.55
N ALA A 140 -2.59 15.30 -4.68
CA ALA A 140 -2.57 16.39 -3.71
C ALA A 140 -2.98 17.70 -4.40
N THR A 141 -3.65 18.61 -3.69
CA THR A 141 -3.94 19.94 -4.22
C THR A 141 -2.79 20.90 -3.91
N VAL A 142 -2.17 21.45 -4.94
CA VAL A 142 -1.08 22.43 -4.83
C VAL A 142 -1.43 23.63 -5.71
N SER A 143 -1.43 24.83 -5.12
CA SER A 143 -1.75 26.06 -5.85
C SER A 143 -3.07 26.00 -6.64
N GLY A 144 -4.08 25.31 -6.08
CA GLY A 144 -5.39 25.13 -6.70
C GLY A 144 -5.47 24.12 -7.85
N LYS A 145 -4.40 23.36 -8.11
CA LYS A 145 -4.33 22.30 -9.14
C LYS A 145 -4.12 20.93 -8.51
N MET A 146 -4.57 19.88 -9.19
CA MET A 146 -4.35 18.51 -8.77
C MET A 146 -3.00 18.01 -9.28
N LEU A 147 -2.13 17.67 -8.34
CA LEU A 147 -0.82 17.10 -8.60
C LEU A 147 -0.88 15.61 -8.29
N HIS A 148 -0.48 14.75 -9.22
CA HIS A 148 -0.51 13.30 -9.09
C HIS A 148 0.78 12.75 -8.49
N ARG A 149 0.66 11.70 -7.68
CA ARG A 149 1.80 10.97 -7.12
C ARG A 149 2.77 10.52 -8.22
N PRO A 150 4.04 10.27 -7.88
CA PRO A 150 4.95 9.58 -8.79
C PRO A 150 4.41 8.24 -9.27
N LEU A 151 4.86 7.81 -10.43
CA LEU A 151 4.44 6.55 -11.03
C LEU A 151 5.30 5.39 -10.50
N LEU A 152 4.69 4.23 -10.34
CA LEU A 152 5.40 2.96 -10.27
C LEU A 152 6.03 2.64 -11.63
N LYS A 153 7.10 1.85 -11.63
CA LYS A 153 7.70 1.32 -12.86
C LYS A 153 6.67 0.61 -13.74
N SER A 154 5.75 -0.13 -13.12
CA SER A 154 4.70 -0.91 -13.78
C SER A 154 3.60 -0.05 -14.40
N GLU A 155 3.53 1.24 -14.07
CA GLU A 155 2.56 2.19 -14.63
C GLU A 155 3.09 2.91 -15.87
N LEU A 156 4.38 2.77 -16.17
CA LEU A 156 4.94 3.30 -17.40
C LEU A 156 4.42 2.53 -18.63
N PRO A 157 4.31 3.19 -19.80
CA PRO A 157 3.96 2.50 -21.04
C PRO A 157 4.91 1.34 -21.36
N SER A 158 4.38 0.28 -21.97
CA SER A 158 5.20 -0.89 -22.33
C SER A 158 6.36 -0.51 -23.27
N GLY A 159 7.55 -1.06 -23.02
CA GLY A 159 8.74 -0.87 -23.84
C GLY A 159 9.55 0.39 -23.54
N VAL A 160 9.09 1.26 -22.64
CA VAL A 160 9.85 2.46 -22.25
C VAL A 160 10.83 2.15 -21.11
N THR A 161 11.88 2.96 -20.99
CA THR A 161 12.90 2.80 -19.96
C THR A 161 12.96 4.04 -19.07
N ALA A 162 12.65 3.90 -17.79
CA ALA A 162 12.84 4.94 -16.78
C ALA A 162 14.34 5.31 -16.63
N ALA A 163 14.63 6.49 -16.07
CA ALA A 163 16.00 6.89 -15.75
C ALA A 163 16.62 5.97 -14.69
N ALA A 164 15.82 5.62 -13.67
CA ALA A 164 16.13 4.62 -12.66
C ALA A 164 14.84 3.98 -12.13
N THR A 165 14.95 2.79 -11.55
CA THR A 165 13.82 2.09 -10.93
C THR A 165 14.18 1.58 -9.54
N PRO A 166 14.42 2.48 -8.57
CA PRO A 166 14.76 2.08 -7.22
C PRO A 166 13.56 1.46 -6.52
N ASN A 167 13.85 0.51 -5.65
CA ASN A 167 12.96 0.16 -4.55
C ASN A 167 13.22 1.15 -3.42
N VAL A 168 12.24 1.96 -3.08
CA VAL A 168 12.40 3.01 -2.08
C VAL A 168 11.89 2.49 -0.76
N THR A 169 12.82 2.20 0.15
CA THR A 169 12.54 1.66 1.50
C THR A 169 12.88 2.65 2.62
N SER A 170 13.21 3.90 2.28
CA SER A 170 13.63 4.92 3.24
C SER A 170 12.43 5.67 3.85
N GLY A 171 12.51 5.92 5.16
CA GLY A 171 11.48 6.66 5.89
C GLY A 171 10.21 5.83 6.10
N HIS A 172 9.06 6.42 5.78
CA HIS A 172 7.73 5.79 5.92
C HIS A 172 7.32 4.96 4.69
N VAL A 173 8.16 4.88 3.66
CA VAL A 173 7.78 4.38 2.33
C VAL A 173 8.10 2.90 2.19
N ILE A 174 7.13 2.16 1.65
CA ILE A 174 7.17 0.71 1.52
C ILE A 174 7.87 0.33 0.21
N ASN A 175 8.41 -0.88 0.18
CA ASN A 175 9.20 -1.53 -0.88
C ASN A 175 8.49 -1.63 -2.25
N GLU A 176 8.04 -0.52 -2.81
CA GLU A 176 7.50 -0.36 -4.17
C GLU A 176 8.62 0.06 -5.13
N THR A 177 8.52 -0.35 -6.39
CA THR A 177 9.46 0.07 -7.45
C THR A 177 8.94 1.29 -8.19
N TRP A 178 9.59 2.44 -8.01
CA TRP A 178 9.17 3.72 -8.59
C TRP A 178 9.84 3.99 -9.94
N ALA A 179 9.17 4.74 -10.82
CA ALA A 179 9.70 5.20 -12.09
C ALA A 179 10.34 6.58 -11.94
N LEU A 180 11.67 6.63 -11.81
CA LEU A 180 12.36 7.92 -11.81
C LEU A 180 12.56 8.45 -13.23
N ALA A 181 12.55 9.76 -13.36
CA ALA A 181 12.80 10.48 -14.59
C ALA A 181 14.14 11.23 -14.55
N HIS A 182 14.60 11.61 -15.72
CA HIS A 182 15.51 12.74 -15.92
C HIS A 182 14.67 13.95 -16.32
N VAL A 183 15.19 15.17 -16.15
CA VAL A 183 14.47 16.38 -16.56
C VAL A 183 14.39 16.49 -18.08
N ILE A 184 15.50 16.19 -18.77
CA ILE A 184 15.56 16.13 -20.24
C ILE A 184 16.44 14.95 -20.62
N ASP A 185 15.86 13.93 -21.27
CA ASP A 185 16.62 12.78 -21.76
C ASP A 185 15.94 12.15 -22.98
N SER A 186 16.63 12.11 -24.12
CA SER A 186 16.11 11.53 -25.35
C SER A 186 16.03 9.99 -25.33
N THR A 187 16.86 9.35 -24.51
CA THR A 187 17.03 7.89 -24.42
C THR A 187 16.20 7.25 -23.32
N LYS A 188 15.73 8.05 -22.36
CA LYS A 188 14.90 7.61 -21.23
C LYS A 188 13.50 8.21 -21.29
N TRP A 189 12.61 7.67 -20.47
CA TRP A 189 11.28 8.23 -20.24
C TRP A 189 11.39 9.39 -19.25
N ASP A 190 11.69 10.57 -19.79
CA ASP A 190 11.92 11.81 -19.05
C ASP A 190 10.64 12.40 -18.44
N VAL A 191 10.79 13.48 -17.66
CA VAL A 191 9.70 14.07 -16.88
C VAL A 191 8.59 14.62 -17.78
N ALA A 192 8.94 15.20 -18.94
CA ALA A 192 7.95 15.72 -19.88
C ALA A 192 7.11 14.59 -20.49
N ARG A 193 7.73 13.43 -20.79
CA ARG A 193 7.00 12.25 -21.26
C ARG A 193 6.13 11.62 -20.17
N GLN A 194 6.57 11.61 -18.91
CA GLN A 194 5.76 11.14 -17.79
C GLN A 194 4.56 12.04 -17.50
N CYS A 195 4.76 13.37 -17.58
CA CYS A 195 3.70 14.35 -17.33
C CYS A 195 2.90 14.72 -18.59
N GLY A 196 3.21 14.13 -19.74
CA GLY A 196 2.63 14.46 -21.05
C GLY A 196 3.13 15.79 -21.66
N SER A 197 3.64 16.72 -20.84
CA SER A 197 4.28 17.96 -21.27
C SER A 197 5.13 18.53 -20.13
N MET A 198 6.13 19.35 -20.46
CA MET A 198 6.87 20.13 -19.47
C MET A 198 5.97 21.13 -18.72
N ASN A 199 4.86 21.57 -19.33
CA ASN A 199 3.89 22.48 -18.69
C ASN A 199 3.14 21.85 -17.52
N ASN A 200 3.14 20.52 -17.44
CA ASN A 200 2.50 19.77 -16.37
C ASN A 200 3.47 19.40 -15.25
N VAL A 201 4.75 19.75 -15.38
CA VAL A 201 5.76 19.55 -14.35
C VAL A 201 5.69 20.73 -13.38
N PRO A 202 5.68 20.51 -12.06
CA PRO A 202 5.60 21.62 -11.10
C PRO A 202 6.88 22.43 -11.04
N SER A 203 6.74 23.66 -10.61
CA SER A 203 7.84 24.48 -10.11
C SER A 203 8.31 23.97 -8.75
N SER A 204 9.54 24.34 -8.39
CA SER A 204 10.12 24.09 -7.08
C SER A 204 9.33 24.76 -5.96
N ALA A 205 8.75 25.93 -6.19
CA ALA A 205 7.88 26.61 -5.21
C ALA A 205 6.59 25.81 -4.94
N GLU A 206 6.00 25.21 -5.98
CA GLU A 206 4.84 24.32 -5.83
C GLU A 206 5.22 23.04 -5.07
N LEU A 207 6.38 22.44 -5.36
CA LEU A 207 6.90 21.29 -4.62
C LEU A 207 7.23 21.62 -3.15
N GLN A 208 7.75 22.82 -2.86
CA GLN A 208 7.97 23.28 -1.49
C GLN A 208 6.66 23.51 -0.74
N THR A 209 5.61 23.95 -1.44
CA THR A 209 4.26 24.04 -0.85
C THR A 209 3.74 22.64 -0.50
N LEU A 210 3.92 21.68 -1.41
CA LEU A 210 3.59 20.27 -1.19
C LEU A 210 4.36 19.68 0.00
N HIS A 211 5.63 20.07 0.23
CA HIS A 211 6.50 19.57 1.30
C HIS A 211 5.78 19.43 2.66
N SER A 212 5.05 20.46 3.07
CA SER A 212 4.31 20.48 4.34
C SER A 212 3.26 19.37 4.51
N GLY A 213 2.75 18.82 3.40
CA GLY A 213 1.74 17.77 3.36
C GLY A 213 2.27 16.37 3.09
N PHE A 214 3.53 16.21 2.64
CA PHE A 214 4.05 14.92 2.16
C PHE A 214 3.92 13.79 3.18
N SER A 215 4.17 14.08 4.46
CA SER A 215 4.07 13.10 5.54
C SER A 215 2.70 12.43 5.65
N THR A 216 1.65 13.08 5.13
CA THR A 216 0.28 12.57 5.12
C THR A 216 -0.13 11.91 3.80
N LEU A 217 0.58 12.19 2.70
CA LEU A 217 0.26 11.69 1.37
C LEU A 217 0.72 10.24 1.16
N GLY A 218 1.77 9.84 1.87
CA GLY A 218 2.42 8.54 1.70
C GLY A 218 3.23 8.41 0.41
N TRP A 219 3.38 9.51 -0.35
CA TRP A 219 4.21 9.59 -1.56
C TRP A 219 5.67 9.24 -1.25
N PRO A 220 6.44 8.75 -2.24
CA PRO A 220 7.78 8.28 -1.99
C PRO A 220 8.71 9.40 -1.52
N SER A 221 9.55 9.09 -0.53
CA SER A 221 10.53 9.99 0.07
C SER A 221 11.88 9.31 0.04
N SER A 222 12.90 10.04 -0.41
CA SER A 222 14.27 9.56 -0.45
C SER A 222 15.24 10.71 -0.26
N ILE A 223 16.30 10.46 0.49
CA ILE A 223 17.46 11.36 0.58
C ILE A 223 18.34 11.33 -0.67
N SER A 224 18.08 10.39 -1.58
CA SER A 224 18.89 10.16 -2.78
C SER A 224 18.24 10.67 -4.06
N PHE A 225 16.94 10.94 -4.03
CA PHE A 225 16.17 11.26 -5.23
C PHE A 225 15.23 12.45 -4.95
N PRO A 226 15.49 13.62 -5.55
CA PRO A 226 14.62 14.77 -5.38
C PRO A 226 13.34 14.61 -6.21
N TYR A 227 12.33 15.40 -5.87
CA TYR A 227 11.21 15.69 -6.77
C TYR A 227 11.65 16.72 -7.82
N LEU A 228 11.53 16.36 -9.09
CA LEU A 228 12.00 17.19 -10.21
C LEU A 228 11.08 18.38 -10.46
N SER A 229 11.66 19.54 -10.79
CA SER A 229 10.91 20.75 -11.12
C SER A 229 11.29 21.35 -12.48
N THR A 230 10.50 22.32 -12.93
CA THR A 230 10.78 23.12 -14.14
C THR A 230 11.87 24.19 -13.95
N ASP A 231 12.19 24.55 -12.71
CA ASP A 231 13.07 25.68 -12.42
C ASP A 231 14.51 25.40 -12.81
N LYS A 232 15.18 26.42 -13.37
CA LYS A 232 16.56 26.34 -13.85
C LYS A 232 17.52 27.08 -12.93
N ALA A 233 18.70 26.51 -12.76
CA ALA A 233 19.86 27.13 -12.14
C ALA A 233 21.06 27.05 -13.10
N GLY A 234 21.16 28.02 -14.01
CA GLY A 234 22.14 27.99 -15.11
C GLY A 234 21.90 26.81 -16.06
N SER A 235 22.88 25.91 -16.18
CA SER A 235 22.79 24.67 -16.97
C SER A 235 22.11 23.51 -16.23
N PHE A 236 21.81 23.68 -14.95
CA PHE A 236 21.16 22.69 -14.10
C PHE A 236 19.68 23.02 -13.91
N TYR A 237 18.95 22.06 -13.37
CA TYR A 237 17.59 22.24 -12.86
C TYR A 237 17.58 22.21 -11.34
N CYS A 238 16.48 22.70 -10.78
CA CYS A 238 16.15 22.55 -9.38
C CYS A 238 15.13 21.44 -9.15
N GLY A 239 15.13 20.91 -7.93
CA GLY A 239 14.12 20.01 -7.41
C GLY A 239 14.06 20.14 -5.89
N VAL A 240 13.15 19.40 -5.26
CA VAL A 240 12.95 19.45 -3.81
C VAL A 240 13.32 18.10 -3.19
N GLU A 241 14.20 18.13 -2.19
CA GLU A 241 14.49 16.97 -1.36
C GLU A 241 13.36 16.78 -0.35
N GLU A 242 12.57 15.71 -0.49
CA GLU A 242 11.35 15.53 0.31
C GLU A 242 11.64 15.58 1.81
N GLY A 243 12.68 14.92 2.30
CA GLY A 243 12.93 14.82 3.74
C GLY A 243 13.27 16.14 4.43
N SER A 244 13.59 17.19 3.68
CA SER A 244 13.99 18.50 4.23
C SER A 244 13.25 19.70 3.64
N GLY A 245 12.52 19.52 2.54
CA GLY A 245 11.92 20.62 1.76
C GLY A 245 12.95 21.53 1.09
N SER A 246 14.24 21.20 1.17
CA SER A 246 15.31 22.02 0.64
C SER A 246 15.42 21.88 -0.88
N LEU A 247 15.86 22.96 -1.52
CA LEU A 247 16.13 22.95 -2.95
C LEU A 247 17.45 22.24 -3.25
N ASN A 248 17.41 21.33 -4.21
CA ASN A 248 18.57 20.79 -4.89
C ASN A 248 18.62 21.39 -6.30
N CYS A 249 19.48 22.39 -6.51
CA CYS A 249 19.68 23.05 -7.81
C CYS A 249 20.89 22.51 -8.60
N GLY A 250 21.37 21.31 -8.24
CA GLY A 250 22.44 20.61 -8.94
C GLY A 250 21.96 19.54 -9.92
N ILE A 251 20.66 19.53 -10.27
CA ILE A 251 20.06 18.45 -11.08
C ILE A 251 20.58 18.55 -12.51
N GLN A 252 21.36 17.54 -12.91
CA GLN A 252 21.88 17.43 -14.26
C GLN A 252 20.78 16.88 -15.18
N PRO A 253 20.43 17.59 -16.28
CA PRO A 253 19.21 17.32 -17.05
C PRO A 253 19.02 15.85 -17.47
N ALA A 254 20.10 15.17 -17.90
CA ALA A 254 20.09 13.80 -18.41
C ALA A 254 20.87 12.80 -17.54
N LYS A 255 21.16 13.14 -16.27
CA LYS A 255 22.02 12.33 -15.41
C LYS A 255 21.53 12.16 -13.97
N THR A 256 20.80 13.14 -13.44
CA THR A 256 20.30 13.08 -12.06
C THR A 256 18.88 12.52 -12.08
N PRO A 257 18.64 11.27 -11.65
CA PRO A 257 17.29 10.72 -11.57
C PRO A 257 16.53 11.34 -10.40
N GLY A 258 15.23 11.57 -10.60
CA GLY A 258 14.34 12.06 -9.54
C GLY A 258 12.89 11.66 -9.77
N PHE A 259 12.05 11.88 -8.76
CA PHE A 259 10.62 11.61 -8.85
C PHE A 259 9.94 12.62 -9.78
N ALA A 260 9.14 12.11 -10.72
CA ALA A 260 8.24 12.92 -11.52
C ALA A 260 6.88 12.93 -10.85
N THR A 261 6.35 14.11 -10.55
CA THR A 261 4.97 14.33 -10.12
C THR A 261 4.36 15.36 -11.06
N CYS A 262 3.10 15.17 -11.44
CA CYS A 262 2.54 15.84 -12.62
C CYS A 262 1.20 16.47 -12.31
N PHE A 263 0.98 17.69 -12.78
CA PHE A 263 -0.35 18.28 -12.82
C PHE A 263 -1.20 17.57 -13.88
N GLN A 264 -2.47 17.30 -13.55
CA GLN A 264 -3.47 16.78 -14.48
C GLN A 264 -4.74 17.62 -14.41
#